data_AF-E5Y7J4-F1
#
_entry.id   AF-E5Y7J4-F1
#
_cell.length_a   1.000
_cell.length_b   1.000
_cell.length_c   1.000
_cell.angle_alpha   90.00
_cell.angle_beta   90.00
_cell.angle_gamma   90.00
#
_symmetry.space_group_name_H-M   'P 1'
#
loop_
_entity.id
_entity.type
_entity.pdbx_description
1 polymer ?
#
loop_
_entity_poly.entity_id
_entity_poly.type
_entity_poly.pdbx_seq_one_letter_code
_entity_poly.pdbx_strand_id
1 'polypeptide(L)'
;MTKKVCIFGSLFQAARSQTALSQWEISVRAGTHLSNVNQVEAGNQEPNVILAVKMLLAVNADIQSFFMELASLLSHCIDVSKIPSLSQKEFQEQLNSVLTPLEEAEIFGMLLSQCRSVTKLSQNYISSIAKYDHRSLQKVEKGTQLPGIINAVKLVMATGVDAGVFFDIFSEKLETIKVKKRI
;
A
#
# COMPACT_ATOMS: atom_id res chain seq x y z
N MET A 1 12.14 18.05 19.45
CA MET A 1 12.07 17.18 18.25
C MET A 1 10.71 17.39 17.62
N THR A 2 10.63 17.99 16.43
CA THR A 2 9.38 18.07 15.67
C THR A 2 8.97 16.66 15.28
N LYS A 3 7.84 16.18 15.80
CA LYS A 3 7.31 14.86 15.50
C LYS A 3 7.05 14.80 14.00
N LYS A 4 7.68 13.86 13.29
CA LYS A 4 7.51 13.74 11.83
C LYS A 4 6.08 13.26 11.56
N VAL A 5 5.26 14.15 11.01
CA VAL A 5 3.86 13.88 10.66
C VAL A 5 3.83 12.87 9.50
N CYS A 6 3.02 11.83 9.62
CA CYS A 6 2.83 10.86 8.54
C CYS A 6 2.08 11.52 7.38
N ILE A 7 2.73 11.62 6.21
CA ILE A 7 2.19 12.29 5.01
C ILE A 7 0.91 11.64 4.48
N PHE A 8 0.74 10.33 4.69
CA PHE A 8 -0.50 9.62 4.36
C PHE A 8 -1.72 10.25 5.05
N GLY A 9 -1.57 10.67 6.31
CA GLY A 9 -2.66 11.25 7.10
C GLY A 9 -3.24 12.52 6.47
N SER A 10 -2.38 13.43 6.03
CA SER A 10 -2.79 14.68 5.39
C SER A 10 -3.44 14.44 4.02
N LEU A 11 -2.90 13.52 3.21
CA LEU A 11 -3.53 13.15 1.94
C LEU A 11 -4.89 12.49 2.15
N PHE A 12 -4.97 11.56 3.11
CA PHE A 12 -6.23 10.90 3.44
C PHE A 12 -7.28 11.90 3.95
N GLN A 13 -6.87 12.85 4.79
CA GLN A 13 -7.75 13.93 5.26
C GLN A 13 -8.28 14.76 4.09
N ALA A 14 -7.43 15.09 3.10
CA ALA A 14 -7.86 15.81 1.90
C ALA A 14 -8.89 15.00 1.10
N ALA A 15 -8.64 13.71 0.87
CA ALA A 15 -9.59 12.82 0.20
C ALA A 15 -10.93 12.72 0.96
N ARG A 16 -10.91 12.54 2.29
CA ARG A 16 -12.13 12.50 3.10
C ARG A 16 -12.90 13.82 3.07
N SER A 17 -12.20 14.96 3.04
CA SER A 17 -12.82 16.29 3.02
C SER A 17 -13.60 16.60 1.74
N GLN A 18 -13.42 15.79 0.69
CA GLN A 18 -14.25 15.83 -0.52
C GLN A 18 -15.59 15.09 -0.35
N THR A 19 -15.80 14.45 0.80
CA THR A 19 -17.00 13.70 1.16
C THR A 19 -17.67 14.31 2.40
N ALA A 20 -18.91 13.95 2.67
CA ALA A 20 -19.60 14.31 3.92
C ALA A 20 -19.26 13.39 5.11
N LEU A 21 -18.31 12.46 4.95
CA LEU A 21 -18.07 11.39 5.91
C LEU A 21 -17.24 11.86 7.11
N SER A 22 -17.75 11.55 8.29
CA SER A 22 -17.06 11.71 9.56
C SER A 22 -16.00 10.63 9.76
N GLN A 23 -15.01 10.92 10.62
CA GLN A 23 -14.01 9.93 11.06
C GLN A 23 -14.66 8.69 11.69
N TRP A 24 -15.83 8.84 12.34
CA TRP A 24 -16.60 7.73 12.89
C TRP A 24 -17.16 6.83 11.78
N GLU A 25 -17.77 7.38 10.74
CA GLU A 25 -18.25 6.58 9.60
C GLU A 25 -17.10 5.84 8.90
N ILE A 26 -15.92 6.47 8.80
CA ILE A 26 -14.73 5.80 8.27
C ILE A 26 -14.33 4.62 9.14
N SER A 27 -14.33 4.80 10.47
CA SER A 27 -13.96 3.73 11.40
C SER A 27 -14.87 2.50 11.24
N VAL A 28 -16.18 2.72 11.09
CA VAL A 28 -17.17 1.66 10.86
C VAL A 28 -16.94 0.97 9.53
N ARG A 29 -16.78 1.72 8.43
CA ARG A 29 -16.61 1.17 7.08
C ARG A 29 -15.29 0.43 6.88
N ALA A 30 -14.21 0.96 7.46
CA ALA A 30 -12.88 0.38 7.40
C ALA A 30 -12.67 -0.76 8.42
N GLY A 31 -13.62 -0.96 9.35
CA GLY A 31 -13.54 -1.99 10.38
C GLY A 31 -12.40 -1.75 11.36
N THR A 32 -12.25 -0.52 11.84
CA THR A 32 -11.19 -0.11 12.79
C THR A 32 -11.74 0.74 13.92
N HIS A 33 -10.95 0.98 14.95
CA HIS A 33 -11.35 1.87 16.04
C HIS A 33 -11.24 3.34 15.62
N LEU A 34 -12.18 4.19 16.05
CA LEU A 34 -12.18 5.64 15.77
C LEU A 34 -10.85 6.31 16.12
N SER A 35 -10.25 5.92 17.26
CA SER A 35 -8.95 6.45 17.66
C SER A 35 -7.86 6.23 16.61
N ASN A 36 -7.88 5.11 15.89
CA ASN A 36 -6.90 4.85 14.82
C ASN A 36 -7.07 5.85 13.68
N VAL A 37 -8.31 6.10 13.25
CA VAL A 37 -8.62 7.09 12.20
C VAL A 37 -8.12 8.48 12.63
N ASN A 38 -8.41 8.88 13.87
CA ASN A 38 -8.00 10.18 14.41
C ASN A 38 -6.48 10.32 14.45
N GLN A 39 -5.76 9.29 14.91
CA GLN A 39 -4.30 9.31 14.99
C GLN A 39 -3.64 9.29 13.60
N VAL A 40 -4.24 8.58 12.64
CA VAL A 40 -3.78 8.55 11.25
C VAL A 40 -3.95 9.92 10.59
N GLU A 41 -5.14 10.53 10.66
CA GLU A 41 -5.38 11.86 10.07
C GLU A 41 -4.53 12.95 10.71
N ALA A 42 -4.35 12.91 12.04
CA ALA A 42 -3.43 13.80 12.73
C ALA A 42 -1.94 13.54 12.38
N GLY A 43 -1.66 12.50 11.58
CA GLY A 43 -0.32 12.06 11.19
C GLY A 43 0.53 11.58 12.37
N ASN A 44 -0.10 11.27 13.50
CA ASN A 44 0.54 10.75 14.70
C ASN A 44 0.86 9.25 14.61
N GLN A 45 0.16 8.54 13.74
CA GLN A 45 0.32 7.11 13.51
C GLN A 45 0.31 6.81 12.01
N GLU A 46 1.26 5.98 11.58
CA GLU A 46 1.24 5.39 10.24
C GLU A 46 0.35 4.14 10.24
N PRO A 47 -0.67 4.05 9.37
CA PRO A 47 -1.44 2.82 9.23
C PRO A 47 -0.61 1.73 8.52
N ASN A 48 -0.88 0.47 8.84
CA ASN A 48 -0.40 -0.62 7.99
C ASN A 48 -1.10 -0.57 6.62
N VAL A 49 -0.53 -1.25 5.65
CA VAL A 49 -0.98 -1.21 4.26
C VAL A 49 -2.46 -1.59 4.06
N ILE A 50 -2.97 -2.57 4.81
CA ILE A 50 -4.37 -2.99 4.71
C ILE A 50 -5.30 -1.91 5.26
N LEU A 51 -5.00 -1.40 6.45
CA LEU A 51 -5.83 -0.37 7.07
C LEU A 51 -5.87 0.91 6.21
N ALA A 52 -4.73 1.31 5.65
CA ALA A 52 -4.64 2.45 4.74
C ALA A 52 -5.61 2.33 3.56
N VAL A 53 -5.60 1.18 2.88
CA VAL A 53 -6.47 0.93 1.73
C VAL A 53 -7.93 0.80 2.14
N LYS A 54 -8.24 0.14 3.28
CA LYS A 54 -9.62 0.09 3.81
C LYS A 54 -10.18 1.47 4.14
N MET A 55 -9.34 2.39 4.64
CA MET A 55 -9.74 3.77 4.89
C MET A 55 -10.04 4.51 3.58
N LEU A 56 -9.22 4.33 2.54
CA LEU A 56 -9.45 4.91 1.22
C LEU A 56 -10.73 4.37 0.55
N LEU A 57 -10.95 3.06 0.62
CA LEU A 57 -12.19 2.44 0.13
C LEU A 57 -13.42 2.96 0.90
N ALA A 58 -13.30 3.24 2.20
CA ALA A 58 -14.41 3.78 3.00
C ALA A 58 -14.91 5.16 2.54
N VAL A 59 -14.03 5.96 1.92
CA VAL A 59 -14.35 7.27 1.33
C VAL A 59 -14.58 7.21 -0.18
N ASN A 60 -14.53 6.03 -0.81
CA ASN A 60 -14.55 5.84 -2.26
C ASN A 60 -13.48 6.70 -2.98
N ALA A 61 -12.27 6.78 -2.40
CA ALA A 61 -11.17 7.48 -3.05
C ALA A 61 -10.73 6.75 -4.32
N ASP A 62 -10.28 7.52 -5.31
CA ASP A 62 -9.55 6.99 -6.46
C ASP A 62 -8.19 6.44 -5.98
N ILE A 63 -8.08 5.12 -5.88
CA ILE A 63 -6.92 4.42 -5.31
C ILE A 63 -5.68 4.68 -6.17
N GLN A 64 -5.82 4.55 -7.48
CA GLN A 64 -4.70 4.71 -8.40
C GLN A 64 -4.09 6.11 -8.29
N SER A 65 -4.92 7.16 -8.37
CA SER A 65 -4.50 8.56 -8.30
C SER A 65 -3.90 8.91 -6.94
N PHE A 66 -4.51 8.44 -5.85
CA PHE A 66 -4.00 8.65 -4.49
C PHE A 66 -2.59 8.09 -4.32
N PHE A 67 -2.34 6.87 -4.79
CA PHE A 67 -1.03 6.23 -4.65
C PHE A 67 0.02 6.76 -5.62
N MET A 68 -0.38 7.25 -6.81
CA MET A 68 0.51 8.01 -7.68
C MET A 68 1.00 9.30 -7.01
N GLU A 69 0.10 10.05 -6.37
CA GLU A 69 0.46 11.27 -5.63
C GLU A 69 1.39 10.93 -4.45
N LEU A 70 1.03 9.93 -3.64
CA LEU A 70 1.87 9.51 -2.51
C LEU A 70 3.25 9.02 -2.97
N ALA A 71 3.34 8.27 -4.06
CA ALA A 71 4.61 7.82 -4.64
C ALA A 71 5.46 9.00 -5.12
N SER A 72 4.87 9.99 -5.78
CA SER A 72 5.55 11.22 -6.19
C SER A 72 6.21 11.93 -5.00
N LEU A 73 5.47 12.07 -3.89
CA LEU A 73 5.97 12.67 -2.66
C LEU A 73 7.08 11.84 -1.99
N LEU A 74 7.14 10.53 -2.26
CA LEU A 74 8.13 9.61 -1.69
C LEU A 74 9.35 9.34 -2.60
N SER A 75 9.37 9.86 -3.83
CA SER A 75 10.46 9.66 -4.80
C SER A 75 11.85 9.97 -4.22
N HIS A 76 11.99 11.05 -3.46
CA HIS A 76 13.24 11.45 -2.81
C HIS A 76 13.69 10.52 -1.67
N CYS A 77 12.82 9.61 -1.21
CA CYS A 77 13.13 8.67 -0.14
C CYS A 77 13.81 7.38 -0.63
N ILE A 78 13.83 7.12 -1.94
CA ILE A 78 14.37 5.90 -2.54
C ILE A 78 15.46 6.22 -3.58
N ASP A 79 16.24 5.22 -3.97
CA ASP A 79 17.26 5.38 -5.02
C ASP A 79 16.64 5.17 -6.42
N VAL A 80 15.98 6.22 -6.93
CA VAL A 80 15.26 6.19 -8.22
C VAL A 80 16.18 5.81 -9.39
N SER A 81 17.48 6.11 -9.30
CA SER A 81 18.47 5.78 -10.34
C SER A 81 18.69 4.28 -10.55
N LYS A 82 18.31 3.47 -9.55
CA LYS A 82 18.41 2.01 -9.58
C LYS A 82 17.09 1.32 -9.88
N ILE A 83 16.02 2.06 -10.15
CA ILE A 83 14.74 1.45 -10.48
C ILE A 83 14.84 0.85 -11.90
N PRO A 84 14.44 -0.41 -12.12
CA PRO A 84 14.45 -1.00 -13.45
C PRO A 84 13.43 -0.29 -14.36
N SER A 85 13.78 -0.10 -15.63
CA SER A 85 12.83 0.37 -16.66
C SER A 85 12.08 -0.82 -17.25
N LEU A 86 10.74 -0.80 -17.17
CA LEU A 86 9.91 -1.96 -17.50
C LEU A 86 8.52 -1.54 -18.03
N SER A 87 7.88 -2.46 -18.75
CA SER A 87 6.53 -2.29 -19.29
C SER A 87 5.50 -2.39 -18.18
N GLN A 88 4.77 -1.30 -17.93
CA GLN A 88 3.70 -1.27 -16.92
C GLN A 88 2.53 -2.21 -17.29
N LYS A 89 2.29 -2.40 -18.58
CA LYS A 89 1.25 -3.30 -19.08
C LYS A 89 1.53 -4.75 -18.71
N GLU A 90 2.77 -5.20 -18.88
CA GLU A 90 3.18 -6.57 -18.53
C GLU A 90 3.01 -6.81 -17.03
N PHE A 91 3.39 -5.85 -16.19
CA PHE A 91 3.17 -5.97 -14.75
C PHE A 91 1.70 -6.06 -14.38
N GLN A 92 0.85 -5.23 -14.97
CA GLN A 92 -0.58 -5.26 -14.70
C GLN A 92 -1.17 -6.64 -15.01
N GLU A 93 -0.83 -7.23 -16.16
CA GLU A 93 -1.26 -8.58 -16.53
C GLU A 93 -0.76 -9.65 -15.54
N GLN A 94 0.51 -9.56 -15.14
CA GLN A 94 1.10 -10.49 -14.17
C GLN A 94 0.47 -10.37 -12.79
N LEU A 95 0.23 -9.15 -12.29
CA LEU A 95 -0.41 -8.91 -11.00
C LEU A 95 -1.86 -9.39 -10.98
N ASN A 96 -2.59 -9.19 -12.09
CA ASN A 96 -3.96 -9.68 -12.23
C ASN A 96 -4.05 -11.21 -12.14
N SER A 97 -3.06 -11.92 -12.68
CA SER A 97 -2.99 -13.39 -12.62
C SER A 97 -2.72 -13.96 -11.22
N VAL A 98 -2.25 -13.15 -10.27
CA VAL A 98 -1.99 -13.61 -8.89
C VAL A 98 -3.30 -14.03 -8.24
N LEU A 99 -3.39 -15.28 -7.80
CA LEU A 99 -4.57 -15.78 -7.09
C LEU A 99 -4.79 -15.01 -5.80
N THR A 100 -6.04 -14.65 -5.52
CA THR A 100 -6.42 -14.02 -4.26
C THR A 100 -6.27 -15.03 -3.11
N PRO A 101 -5.41 -14.77 -2.10
CA PRO A 101 -5.22 -15.67 -0.96
C PRO A 101 -6.47 -15.72 -0.06
N LEU A 102 -6.43 -16.59 0.96
CA LEU A 102 -7.48 -16.69 1.98
C LEU A 102 -7.38 -15.56 3.01
N GLU A 103 -6.15 -15.18 3.38
CA GLU A 103 -5.90 -14.16 4.38
C GLU A 103 -5.48 -12.83 3.75
N GLU A 104 -6.09 -11.74 4.23
CA GLU A 104 -5.79 -10.38 3.74
C GLU A 104 -4.30 -10.02 3.93
N ALA A 105 -3.67 -10.57 4.97
CA ALA A 105 -2.27 -10.31 5.31
C ALA A 105 -1.28 -10.79 4.23
N GLU A 106 -1.68 -11.75 3.42
CA GLU A 106 -0.82 -12.37 2.40
C GLU A 106 -0.83 -11.59 1.07
N ILE A 107 -1.92 -10.89 0.75
CA ILE A 107 -2.14 -10.29 -0.58
C ILE A 107 -0.97 -9.38 -0.97
N PHE A 108 -0.58 -8.45 -0.09
CA PHE A 108 0.47 -7.49 -0.38
C PHE A 108 1.81 -8.19 -0.68
N GLY A 109 2.18 -9.16 0.17
CA GLY A 109 3.40 -9.93 0.02
C GLY A 109 3.45 -10.75 -1.27
N MET A 110 2.33 -11.37 -1.63
CA MET A 110 2.21 -12.15 -2.87
C MET A 110 2.36 -11.26 -4.11
N LEU A 111 1.67 -10.12 -4.16
CA LEU A 111 1.79 -9.19 -5.28
C LEU A 111 3.22 -8.63 -5.39
N LEU A 112 3.83 -8.24 -4.26
CA LEU A 112 5.20 -7.73 -4.26
C LEU A 112 6.21 -8.79 -4.73
N SER A 113 6.05 -10.03 -4.28
CA SER A 113 6.88 -11.16 -4.70
C SER A 113 6.72 -11.45 -6.21
N GLN A 114 5.50 -11.29 -6.74
CA GLN A 114 5.25 -11.41 -8.18
C GLN A 114 5.99 -10.32 -8.97
N CYS A 115 5.88 -9.05 -8.56
CA CYS A 115 6.64 -7.95 -9.19
C CYS A 115 8.14 -8.25 -9.20
N ARG A 116 8.67 -8.68 -8.04
CA ARG A 116 10.08 -9.03 -7.90
C ARG A 116 10.49 -10.20 -8.81
N SER A 117 9.63 -11.20 -8.97
CA SER A 117 9.91 -12.37 -9.81
C SER A 117 9.93 -12.02 -11.30
N VAL A 118 8.98 -11.20 -11.77
CA VAL A 118 8.93 -10.70 -13.15
C VAL A 118 10.18 -9.88 -13.48
N THR A 119 10.63 -9.05 -12.54
CA THR A 119 11.83 -8.22 -12.69
C THR A 119 13.15 -8.95 -12.46
N LYS A 120 13.12 -10.21 -12.00
CA LYS A 120 14.29 -10.98 -11.56
C LYS A 120 15.14 -10.26 -10.50
N LEU A 121 14.52 -9.37 -9.72
CA LEU A 121 15.23 -8.64 -8.67
C LEU A 121 15.40 -9.51 -7.42
N SER A 122 16.52 -9.35 -6.73
CA SER A 122 16.69 -9.95 -5.42
C SER A 122 16.02 -9.11 -4.34
N GLN A 123 15.60 -9.75 -3.24
CA GLN A 123 15.12 -9.02 -2.06
C GLN A 123 16.19 -8.05 -1.52
N ASN A 124 17.49 -8.38 -1.63
CA ASN A 124 18.58 -7.48 -1.25
C ASN A 124 18.57 -6.19 -2.09
N TYR A 125 18.31 -6.31 -3.39
CA TYR A 125 18.22 -5.17 -4.29
C TYR A 125 17.04 -4.25 -3.95
N ILE A 126 15.85 -4.84 -3.79
CA ILE A 126 14.64 -4.11 -3.38
C ILE A 126 14.84 -3.41 -2.03
N SER A 127 15.36 -4.13 -1.03
CA SER A 127 15.66 -3.59 0.30
C SER A 127 16.63 -2.39 0.23
N SER A 128 17.65 -2.46 -0.63
CA SER A 128 18.61 -1.38 -0.81
C SER A 128 17.96 -0.12 -1.39
N ILE A 129 17.15 -0.26 -2.45
CA ILE A 129 16.48 0.88 -3.11
C ILE A 129 15.44 1.51 -2.18
N ALA A 130 14.59 0.68 -1.57
CA ALA A 130 13.50 1.12 -0.70
C ALA A 130 14.00 1.62 0.68
N LYS A 131 15.28 1.41 1.00
CA LYS A 131 15.88 1.63 2.32
C LYS A 131 15.08 0.91 3.42
N TYR A 132 14.76 -0.36 3.16
CA TYR A 132 13.93 -1.21 4.01
C TYR A 132 14.70 -2.44 4.50
N ASP A 133 14.50 -2.81 5.76
CA ASP A 133 15.20 -3.96 6.35
C ASP A 133 14.91 -5.26 5.58
N HIS A 134 15.96 -5.99 5.26
CA HIS A 134 15.88 -7.21 4.45
C HIS A 134 15.11 -8.34 5.15
N ARG A 135 15.31 -8.52 6.47
CA ARG A 135 14.59 -9.55 7.23
C ARG A 135 13.10 -9.25 7.31
N SER A 136 12.75 -7.97 7.42
CA SER A 136 11.37 -7.48 7.38
C SER A 136 10.76 -7.72 6.00
N LEU A 137 11.48 -7.43 4.90
CA LEU A 137 11.00 -7.74 3.55
C LEU A 137 10.70 -9.23 3.36
N GLN A 138 11.57 -10.11 3.85
CA GLN A 138 11.32 -11.56 3.81
C GLN A 138 10.03 -11.95 4.52
N LYS A 139 9.71 -11.33 5.65
CA LYS A 139 8.47 -11.59 6.40
C LYS A 139 7.25 -11.02 5.69
N VAL A 140 7.39 -9.85 5.05
CA VAL A 140 6.35 -9.20 4.24
C VAL A 140 5.97 -10.08 3.05
N GLU A 141 6.93 -10.54 2.25
CA GLU A 141 6.63 -11.41 1.10
C GLU A 141 6.01 -12.76 1.52
N LYS A 142 6.28 -13.22 2.74
CA LYS A 142 5.65 -14.42 3.33
C LYS A 142 4.29 -14.17 3.97
N GLY A 143 3.78 -12.93 3.99
CA GLY A 143 2.52 -12.58 4.64
C GLY A 143 2.54 -12.64 6.17
N THR A 144 3.71 -12.80 6.79
CA THR A 144 3.86 -12.91 8.26
C THR A 144 4.07 -11.57 8.94
N GLN A 145 4.23 -10.50 8.17
CA GLN A 145 4.37 -9.12 8.65
C GLN A 145 3.72 -8.17 7.65
N LEU A 146 2.98 -7.18 8.15
CA LEU A 146 2.44 -6.10 7.32
C LEU A 146 3.35 -4.87 7.40
N PRO A 147 3.75 -4.27 6.27
CA PRO A 147 4.46 -3.00 6.29
C PRO A 147 3.50 -1.85 6.62
N GLY A 148 4.07 -0.79 7.22
CA GLY A 148 3.45 0.54 7.20
C GLY A 148 3.29 1.03 5.76
N ILE A 149 2.26 1.83 5.49
CA ILE A 149 1.90 2.26 4.14
C ILE A 149 3.04 2.99 3.41
N ILE A 150 3.86 3.78 4.11
CA ILE A 150 4.99 4.50 3.52
C ILE A 150 6.05 3.52 3.03
N ASN A 151 6.35 2.49 3.82
CA ASN A 151 7.30 1.46 3.41
C ASN A 151 6.70 0.56 2.32
N ALA A 152 5.39 0.28 2.36
CA ALA A 152 4.70 -0.46 1.32
C ALA A 152 4.85 0.22 -0.05
N VAL A 153 4.60 1.54 -0.13
CA VAL A 153 4.75 2.32 -1.37
C VAL A 153 6.20 2.29 -1.86
N LYS A 154 7.18 2.50 -0.98
CA LYS A 154 8.61 2.45 -1.36
C LYS A 154 9.01 1.09 -1.91
N LEU A 155 8.52 0.00 -1.31
CA LEU A 155 8.80 -1.36 -1.77
C LEU A 155 8.24 -1.59 -3.18
N VAL A 156 7.01 -1.13 -3.44
CA VAL A 156 6.40 -1.21 -4.77
C VAL A 156 7.22 -0.40 -5.78
N MET A 157 7.53 0.86 -5.48
CA MET A 157 8.34 1.72 -6.35
C MET A 157 9.71 1.12 -6.65
N ALA A 158 10.35 0.45 -5.68
CA ALA A 158 11.63 -0.21 -5.87
C ALA A 158 11.59 -1.38 -6.86
N THR A 159 10.41 -1.93 -7.16
CA THR A 159 10.24 -2.94 -8.22
C THR A 159 10.11 -2.34 -9.62
N GLY A 160 9.93 -1.02 -9.74
CA GLY A 160 9.66 -0.33 -11.01
C GLY A 160 8.20 -0.40 -11.49
N VAL A 161 7.31 -0.97 -10.67
CA VAL A 161 5.86 -0.93 -10.92
C VAL A 161 5.30 0.42 -10.48
N ASP A 162 4.38 0.97 -11.28
CA ASP A 162 3.58 2.12 -10.89
C ASP A 162 2.80 1.82 -9.61
N ALA A 163 2.97 2.67 -8.59
CA ALA A 163 2.34 2.46 -7.30
C ALA A 163 0.81 2.49 -7.41
N GLY A 164 0.25 3.37 -8.25
CA GLY A 164 -1.18 3.44 -8.49
C GLY A 164 -1.73 2.11 -8.99
N VAL A 165 -1.15 1.58 -10.08
CA VAL A 165 -1.55 0.30 -10.68
C VAL A 165 -1.47 -0.85 -9.66
N PHE A 166 -0.38 -0.92 -8.90
CA PHE A 166 -0.23 -1.97 -7.89
C PHE A 166 -1.32 -1.89 -6.81
N PHE A 167 -1.57 -0.70 -6.27
CA PHE A 167 -2.50 -0.53 -5.17
C PHE A 167 -3.96 -0.66 -5.60
N ASP A 168 -4.27 -0.33 -6.85
CA ASP A 168 -5.58 -0.57 -7.45
C ASP A 168 -5.92 -2.06 -7.43
N ILE A 169 -5.04 -2.89 -8.01
CA ILE A 169 -5.18 -4.37 -7.99
C ILE A 169 -5.20 -4.93 -6.57
N PHE A 170 -4.35 -4.41 -5.68
CA PHE A 170 -4.34 -4.81 -4.28
C PHE A 170 -5.70 -4.53 -3.61
N SER A 171 -6.32 -3.40 -3.90
CA SER A 171 -7.63 -3.02 -3.35
C SER A 171 -8.75 -3.94 -3.85
N GLU A 172 -8.78 -4.25 -5.15
CA GLU A 172 -9.76 -5.18 -5.74
C GLU A 172 -9.68 -6.59 -5.11
N LYS A 173 -8.45 -7.09 -4.93
CA LYS A 173 -8.21 -8.39 -4.28
C LYS A 173 -8.63 -8.37 -2.81
N LEU A 174 -8.41 -7.26 -2.11
CA LEU A 174 -8.84 -7.08 -0.72
C LEU A 174 -10.37 -7.10 -0.58
N GLU A 175 -11.08 -6.43 -1.48
CA GLU A 175 -12.55 -6.44 -1.51
C GLU A 175 -13.11 -7.84 -1.84
N THR A 176 -12.44 -8.59 -2.72
CA THR A 176 -12.83 -9.96 -3.07
C THR A 176 -12.82 -10.90 -1.85
N ILE A 177 -11.82 -10.79 -0.95
CA ILE A 177 -11.77 -11.59 0.29
C ILE A 177 -12.95 -11.24 1.22
N LYS A 178 -13.28 -9.95 1.34
CA LYS A 178 -14.40 -9.48 2.16
C LYS A 178 -15.73 -10.08 1.72
N VAL A 179 -15.93 -10.28 0.42
CA VAL A 179 -17.12 -10.97 -0.13
C VAL A 179 -17.10 -12.45 0.24
N LYS A 180 -15.96 -13.14 0.07
CA LYS A 180 -15.85 -14.58 0.38
C LYS A 180 -16.09 -14.90 1.86
N LYS A 181 -15.65 -14.05 2.79
CA LYS A 181 -15.86 -14.26 4.24
C LYS A 181 -17.30 -13.98 4.72
N ARG A 182 -18.19 -13.48 3.84
CA ARG A 182 -19.60 -13.19 4.14
C ARG A 182 -20.56 -14.28 3.66
N ILE A 183 -20.07 -15.27 2.92
CA ILE A 183 -20.82 -16.44 2.43
C ILE A 183 -20.48 -17.61 3.35
#